data_AF-A0ABD0PE39-F1
#
_entry.id   AF-A0ABD0PE39-F1
#
_cell.length_a   1.000
_cell.length_b   1.000
_cell.length_c   1.000
_cell.angle_alpha   90.00
_cell.angle_beta   90.00
_cell.angle_gamma   90.00
#
_symmetry.space_group_name_H-M   'P 1'
#
loop_
_entity.id
_entity.type
_entity.pdbx_description
1 polymer ?
#
loop_
_entity_poly.entity_id
_entity_poly.type
_entity_poly.pdbx_seq_one_letter_code
_entity_poly.pdbx_strand_id
1 'polypeptide(L)' 'NSRYQTYQRMWNYMYSKQPSVFVKSTEEGIARVVNSKYAFLLESTMNEYHRSLNCNLTQIGGLLDTKGYGIGMPL' A
#
# COMPACT_ATOMS: atom_id res chain seq x y z
N ASN A 1 -14.20 5.64 -8.49
CA ASN A 1 -13.88 6.99 -7.99
C ASN A 1 -14.30 7.13 -6.54
N SER A 2 -13.34 7.25 -5.62
CA SER A 2 -13.65 7.46 -4.20
C SER A 2 -14.41 8.78 -4.01
N ARG A 3 -15.40 8.81 -3.12
CA ARG A 3 -16.22 10.00 -2.84
C ARG A 3 -15.50 11.03 -1.95
N TYR A 4 -14.37 10.65 -1.35
CA TYR A 4 -13.60 11.52 -0.47
C TYR A 4 -12.55 12.31 -1.25
N GLN A 5 -12.57 13.63 -1.08
CA GLN A 5 -11.66 14.56 -1.76
C GLN A 5 -10.18 14.24 -1.49
N THR A 6 -9.84 13.78 -0.28
CA THR A 6 -8.46 13.41 0.08
C THR A 6 -7.94 12.26 -0.78
N TYR A 7 -8.70 11.18 -0.94
CA TYR A 7 -8.29 10.03 -1.75
C TYR A 7 -8.21 10.37 -3.24
N GLN A 8 -9.06 11.26 -3.73
CA GLN A 8 -8.96 11.77 -5.11
C GLN A 8 -7.65 12.56 -5.33
N ARG A 9 -7.28 13.44 -4.38
CA ARG A 9 -6.01 14.18 -4.44
C ARG A 9 -4.80 13.25 -4.38
N MET A 10 -4.84 12.24 -3.51
CA MET A 10 -3.78 11.21 -3.42
C MET A 10 -3.62 10.46 -4.74
N TRP A 11 -4.73 10.01 -5.33
CA TRP A 11 -4.70 9.32 -6.62
C TRP A 11 -4.11 10.18 -7.73
N ASN A 12 -4.56 11.44 -7.85
CA ASN A 12 -4.05 12.36 -8.87
C ASN A 12 -2.53 12.57 -8.72
N TYR A 13 -2.06 12.73 -7.48
CA TYR A 13 -0.63 12.85 -7.20
C TYR A 13 0.14 11.59 -7.63
N MET A 14 -0.36 10.40 -7.28
CA MET A 14 0.26 9.13 -7.67
C MET A 14 0.31 8.95 -9.18
N TYR A 15 -0.77 9.33 -9.88
CA TYR A 15 -0.87 9.18 -11.33
C TYR A 15 0.02 10.15 -12.09
N SER A 16 0.13 11.41 -11.65
CA SER A 16 0.91 12.43 -12.36
C SER A 16 2.41 12.41 -12.07
N LYS A 17 2.86 11.70 -11.02
CA LYS A 17 4.26 11.78 -10.58
C LYS A 17 5.20 11.02 -11.52
N GLN A 18 6.27 11.71 -11.94
CA GLN A 18 7.45 11.11 -12.58
C GLN A 18 8.70 11.38 -11.73
N PRO A 19 9.53 10.36 -11.44
CA PRO A 19 9.38 8.94 -11.81
C PRO A 19 8.19 8.27 -11.08
N SER A 20 7.70 7.16 -11.65
CA SER A 20 6.52 6.46 -11.15
C SER A 20 6.66 6.08 -9.67
N VAL A 21 5.59 6.32 -8.91
CA VAL A 21 5.46 5.84 -7.53
C VAL A 21 4.99 4.39 -7.44
N PHE A 22 4.43 3.85 -8.53
CA PHE A 22 3.98 2.47 -8.59
C PHE A 22 5.17 1.51 -8.67
N VAL A 23 5.09 0.44 -7.88
CA VAL A 23 6.05 -0.67 -7.85
C VAL A 23 5.41 -1.92 -8.45
N LYS A 24 6.23 -2.86 -8.94
CA LYS A 24 5.73 -4.08 -9.59
C LYS A 24 5.42 -5.20 -8.60
N SER A 25 6.15 -5.27 -7.50
CA SER A 25 5.96 -6.28 -6.46
C SER A 25 5.97 -5.68 -5.05
N THR A 26 5.46 -6.45 -4.09
CA THR A 26 5.44 -6.08 -2.68
C THR A 26 6.85 -5.96 -2.12
N GLU A 27 7.76 -6.86 -2.50
CA GLU A 27 9.16 -6.85 -2.06
C GLU A 27 9.90 -5.59 -2.54
N GLU A 28 9.67 -5.17 -3.79
CA GLU A 28 10.21 -3.91 -4.32
C GLU A 28 9.67 -2.70 -3.53
N GLY A 29 8.38 -2.72 -3.21
CA GLY A 29 7.74 -1.72 -2.36
C GLY A 29 8.39 -1.63 -0.98
N ILE A 30 8.58 -2.76 -0.31
CA ILE A 30 9.19 -2.82 1.03
C ILE A 30 10.65 -2.38 1.00
N ALA A 31 11.44 -2.86 0.03
CA ALA A 31 12.82 -2.44 -0.14
C ALA A 31 12.91 -0.92 -0.36
N ARG A 32 11.98 -0.33 -1.11
CA ARG A 32 11.91 1.12 -1.32
C ARG A 32 11.55 1.89 -0.04
N VAL A 33 10.64 1.36 0.79
CA VAL A 33 10.30 1.95 2.11
C VAL A 33 11.52 1.96 3.03
N VAL A 34 12.31 0.89 3.05
CA VAL A 34 13.49 0.79 3.92
C VAL A 34 14.64 1.69 3.44
N ASN A 35 14.86 1.79 2.13
CA ASN A 35 15.99 2.52 1.56
C ASN A 35 15.71 4.00 1.25
N SER A 36 14.46 4.44 1.26
CA SER A 36 14.09 5.81 0.87
C SER A 36 12.91 6.34 1.68
N LYS A 37 12.64 7.65 1.59
CA LYS A 37 11.48 8.29 2.24
C LYS A 37 10.19 7.99 1.47
N TYR A 38 9.80 6.71 1.43
CA TYR A 38 8.63 6.20 0.71
C TYR A 38 7.66 5.55 1.69
N ALA A 39 6.36 5.81 1.53
CA ALA A 39 5.30 5.14 2.26
C ALA A 39 4.54 4.24 1.29
N PHE A 40 4.31 2.98 1.69
CA PHE A 40 3.64 2.00 0.85
C PHE A 40 2.26 1.67 1.41
N LEU A 41 1.24 1.74 0.56
CA LEU A 41 -0.12 1.34 0.91
C LEU A 41 -0.26 -0.16 0.63
N LEU A 42 -0.51 -0.93 1.68
CA LEU A 42 -0.63 -2.38 1.64
C LEU A 42 -1.79 -2.82 2.53
N GLU A 43 -2.31 -4.03 2.28
CA GLU A 43 -3.33 -4.64 3.11
C GLU A 43 -2.82 -4.92 4.54
N SER A 44 -3.71 -4.86 5.53
CA SER A 44 -3.37 -4.96 6.94
C SER A 44 -2.71 -6.28 7.32
N THR A 45 -3.21 -7.40 6.79
CA THR A 45 -2.66 -8.74 7.02
C THR A 45 -1.22 -8.85 6.54
N MET A 46 -0.95 -8.36 5.33
CA MET A 46 0.38 -8.38 4.73
C MET A 46 1.32 -7.40 5.44
N ASN A 47 0.83 -6.24 5.87
CA ASN A 47 1.60 -5.29 6.66
C ASN A 47 2.01 -5.88 8.01
N GLU A 48 1.10 -6.56 8.71
CA GLU A 48 1.40 -7.24 9.97
C GLU A 48 2.43 -8.36 9.78
N TYR A 49 2.30 -9.15 8.71
CA TYR A 49 3.27 -10.18 8.35
C TYR A 49 4.68 -9.59 8.16
N HIS A 50 4.84 -8.58 7.30
CA HIS A 50 6.18 -8.01 7.05
C HIS A 50 6.75 -7.25 8.25
N ARG A 51 5.91 -6.61 9.07
CA ARG A 51 6.34 -5.96 10.30
C ARG A 51 6.83 -6.98 11.34
N SER A 52 6.19 -8.14 11.44
CA SER A 52 6.64 -9.22 12.33
C SER A 52 8.02 -9.75 11.95
N LEU A 53 8.37 -9.70 10.65
CA LEU A 53 9.69 -10.12 10.15
C LEU A 53 10.73 -9.00 10.24
N ASN A 54 10.33 -7.73 10.10
CA ASN A 54 11.23 -6.59 10.08
C ASN A 54 10.76 -5.48 11.03
N CYS A 55 11.44 -5.37 12.18
CA CYS A 55 11.16 -4.36 13.20
C CYS A 55 11.41 -2.90 12.73
N ASN A 56 12.12 -2.71 11.61
CA ASN A 56 12.36 -1.38 11.03
C ASN A 56 11.13 -0.80 10.32
N LEU A 57 10.09 -1.62 10.09
CA LEU A 57 8.85 -1.18 9.47
C LEU A 57 7.88 -0.68 10.53
N THR A 58 7.22 0.44 10.24
CA THR A 58 6.21 1.03 11.12
C THR A 58 4.89 1.16 10.38
N GLN A 59 3.80 0.79 11.06
CA GLN A 59 2.46 1.01 10.55
C GLN A 59 2.06 2.46 10.81
N ILE A 60 1.61 3.15 9.76
CA ILE A 60 1.11 4.51 9.86
C ILE A 60 -0.40 4.50 9.67
N GLY A 61 -1.12 5.03 10.67
CA GLY A 61 -2.58 5.14 10.64
C GLY A 61 -3.31 3.81 10.85
N GLY A 62 -4.63 3.85 10.61
CA GLY A 62 -5.54 2.71 10.74
C GLY A 62 -5.94 2.10 9.40
N LEU A 63 -6.98 1.26 9.46
CA LEU A 63 -7.60 0.67 8.27
C LEU A 63 -8.30 1.75 7.45
N LEU A 64 -7.98 1.84 6.16
CA LEU A 64 -8.63 2.76 5.21
C LEU A 64 -9.99 2.22 4.73
N ASP A 65 -10.15 0.90 4.76
CA ASP A 65 -11.35 0.18 4.34
C ASP A 65 -11.34 -1.21 4.98
N THR A 66 -12.50 -1.87 5.03
CA THR A 66 -12.66 -3.25 5.49
C THR A 66 -12.91 -4.14 4.29
N LYS A 67 -11.88 -4.86 3.84
CA LYS A 67 -11.94 -5.82 2.73
C LYS A 67 -11.57 -7.21 3.25
N GLY A 68 -12.00 -8.24 2.53
CA GLY A 68 -11.72 -9.64 2.88
C GLY A 68 -11.38 -10.47 1.66
N TYR A 69 -10.68 -11.59 1.88
CA TYR A 69 -10.33 -12.55 0.84
C TYR A 69 -11.51 -13.48 0.54
N GLY A 70 -11.73 -13.76 -0.74
CA GLY A 70 -12.72 -14.73 -1.22
C GLY A 70 -12.11 -15.67 -2.25
N ILE A 71 -12.70 -16.86 -2.40
CA ILE A 71 -12.29 -17.85 -3.39
C ILE A 71 -13.13 -17.64 -4.65
N GLY A 72 -12.50 -17.20 -5.74
CA GLY A 72 -13.14 -17.06 -7.04
C GLY A 72 -13.28 -18.43 -7.71
N MET A 73 -14.50 -18.95 -7.81
CA MET A 73 -14.80 -20.19 -8.53
C MET A 73 -15.19 -19.90 -9.98
N PRO A 74 -14.73 -20.70 -10.96
CA PRO A 74 -15.24 -20.63 -12.32
C PRO A 74 -16.72 -21.08 -12.39
N LEU A 75 -17.46 -20.55 -13.36
CA LEU A 75 -18.80 -21.02 -13.72
C LEU A 75 -18.74 -22.33 -14.52
#